data_AF-A0A5D3KQX4-F1
#
_entry.id   AF-A0A5D3KQX4-F1
#
_cell.length_a   1.000
_cell.length_b   1.000
_cell.length_c   1.000
_cell.angle_alpha   90.00
_cell.angle_beta   90.00
_cell.angle_gamma   90.00
#
_symmetry.space_group_name_H-M   'P 1'
#
loop_
_entity.id
_entity.type
_entity.pdbx_description
1 polymer ?
#
loop_
_entity_poly.entity_id
_entity_poly.type
_entity_poly.pdbx_seq_one_letter_code
_entity_poly.pdbx_strand_id
1 'polypeptide(L)'
;MAAADPDYTAWLSVIGRSLARLALLKVTEIDRDKFKDVLARVDFLETLGLPAKDAAEAAGSTAASVAELKRLRRNKSNGKKISKKKAGSRRL
;
A
#
# COMPACT_ATOMS: atom_id res chain seq x y z
N MET A 1 26.62 22.29 -8.82
CA MET A 1 26.24 22.33 -7.39
C MET A 1 24.79 22.82 -7.27
N ALA A 2 23.81 21.96 -7.53
CA ALA A 2 22.37 22.30 -7.49
C ALA A 2 21.58 21.46 -6.44
N ALA A 3 22.28 20.60 -5.69
CA ALA A 3 21.64 19.63 -4.80
C ALA A 3 21.28 20.21 -3.41
N ALA A 4 21.62 21.47 -3.13
CA ALA A 4 21.43 22.09 -1.81
C ALA A 4 20.41 23.24 -1.81
N ASP A 5 19.75 23.50 -2.93
CA ASP A 5 18.68 24.48 -2.97
C ASP A 5 17.40 23.88 -2.34
N PRO A 6 16.85 24.50 -1.27
CA PRO A 6 15.65 23.99 -0.61
C PRO A 6 14.46 23.93 -1.58
N ASP A 7 14.41 24.85 -2.54
CA ASP A 7 13.41 24.86 -3.61
C ASP A 7 13.54 23.64 -4.53
N TYR A 8 14.77 23.23 -4.88
CA TYR A 8 15.01 22.07 -5.72
C TYR A 8 14.52 20.78 -5.05
N THR A 9 14.72 20.65 -3.73
CA THR A 9 14.22 19.51 -2.94
C THR A 9 12.68 19.48 -2.89
N ALA A 10 12.04 20.64 -2.75
CA ALA A 10 10.59 20.76 -2.79
C ALA A 10 10.03 20.34 -4.16
N TRP A 11 10.60 20.85 -5.25
CA TRP A 11 10.18 20.50 -6.62
C TRP A 11 10.40 19.03 -6.96
N LEU A 12 11.53 18.44 -6.55
CA LEU A 12 11.79 17.01 -6.72
C LEU A 12 10.71 16.13 -6.08
N SER A 13 10.28 16.48 -4.88
CA SER A 13 9.22 15.73 -4.17
C SER A 13 7.87 15.81 -4.91
N VAL A 14 7.57 16.94 -5.56
CA VAL A 14 6.34 17.12 -6.35
C VAL A 14 6.40 16.32 -7.64
N ILE A 15 7.56 16.34 -8.32
CA ILE A 15 7.79 15.58 -9.55
C ILE A 15 7.68 14.09 -9.28
N GLY A 16 8.34 13.59 -8.23
CA GLY A 16 8.30 12.17 -7.85
C GLY A 16 6.89 11.67 -7.53
N ARG A 17 6.11 12.46 -6.76
CA ARG A 17 4.70 12.14 -6.45
C ARG A 17 3.82 12.13 -7.69
N SER A 18 4.02 13.07 -8.59
CA SER A 18 3.26 13.16 -9.85
C SER A 18 3.56 11.97 -10.76
N LEU A 19 4.83 11.58 -10.87
CA LEU A 19 5.27 10.43 -11.65
C LEU A 19 4.70 9.12 -11.09
N ALA A 20 4.72 8.94 -9.77
CA ALA A 20 4.14 7.76 -9.13
C ALA A 20 2.63 7.63 -9.39
N ARG A 21 1.89 8.75 -9.36
CA ARG A 21 0.46 8.78 -9.74
C ARG A 21 0.24 8.39 -11.20
N LEU A 22 1.06 8.91 -12.12
CA LEU A 22 0.98 8.55 -13.54
C LEU A 22 1.31 7.07 -13.77
N ALA A 23 2.33 6.54 -13.08
CA ALA A 23 2.67 5.13 -13.14
C ALA A 23 1.51 4.24 -12.67
N LEU A 24 0.86 4.62 -11.56
CA LEU A 24 -0.33 3.92 -11.09
C LEU A 24 -1.47 3.97 -12.12
N LEU A 25 -1.76 5.13 -12.71
CA LEU A 25 -2.79 5.24 -13.74
C LEU A 25 -2.50 4.32 -14.93
N LYS A 26 -1.27 4.33 -15.44
CA LYS A 26 -0.86 3.49 -16.56
C LYS A 26 -0.95 2.00 -16.24
N VAL A 27 -0.51 1.58 -15.06
CA VAL A 27 -0.57 0.17 -14.68
C VAL A 27 -2.01 -0.29 -14.45
N THR A 28 -2.88 0.60 -13.96
CA THR A 28 -4.32 0.30 -13.83
C THR A 28 -5.05 0.22 -15.18
N GLU A 29 -4.57 0.91 -16.21
CA GLU A 29 -5.09 0.77 -17.58
C GLU A 29 -4.72 -0.59 -18.20
N ILE A 30 -3.49 -1.06 -17.95
CA ILE A 30 -2.97 -2.31 -18.50
C ILE A 30 -3.56 -3.52 -17.77
N ASP A 31 -3.67 -3.46 -16.45
CA ASP A 31 -3.94 -4.64 -15.61
C ASP A 31 -4.99 -4.33 -14.52
N ARG A 32 -6.23 -4.03 -14.95
CA ARG A 32 -7.32 -3.57 -14.08
C ARG A 32 -7.63 -4.50 -12.91
N ASP A 33 -7.57 -5.81 -13.13
CA ASP A 33 -7.95 -6.79 -12.10
C ASP A 33 -6.94 -6.87 -10.96
N LYS A 34 -5.64 -6.79 -11.29
CA LYS A 34 -4.55 -6.81 -10.32
C LYS A 34 -4.56 -5.60 -9.40
N PHE A 35 -4.96 -4.44 -9.94
CA PHE A 35 -5.07 -3.19 -9.21
C PHE A 35 -6.52 -2.82 -8.87
N LYS A 36 -7.43 -3.79 -8.78
CA LYS A 36 -8.79 -3.56 -8.30
C LYS A 36 -8.82 -3.30 -6.79
N ASP A 37 -7.91 -3.94 -6.05
CA ASP A 37 -7.77 -3.75 -4.61
C ASP A 37 -6.98 -2.46 -4.30
N VAL A 38 -7.51 -1.67 -3.38
CA VAL A 38 -6.87 -0.44 -2.88
C VAL A 38 -5.52 -0.77 -2.24
N LEU A 39 -5.41 -1.91 -1.54
CA LEU A 39 -4.14 -2.33 -0.94
C LEU A 39 -3.07 -2.62 -2.01
N ALA A 40 -3.44 -3.19 -3.15
CA ALA A 40 -2.49 -3.45 -4.23
C ALA A 40 -1.96 -2.15 -4.85
N ARG A 41 -2.82 -1.12 -4.96
CA ARG A 41 -2.41 0.22 -5.40
C ARG A 41 -1.49 0.90 -4.41
N VAL A 42 -1.79 0.80 -3.11
CA VAL A 42 -0.95 1.36 -2.05
C VAL A 42 0.39 0.63 -1.97
N ASP A 43 0.40 -0.70 -1.97
CA ASP A 43 1.63 -1.49 -1.91
C ASP A 43 2.54 -1.16 -3.11
N PHE A 44 1.98 -0.96 -4.32
CA PHE A 44 2.75 -0.49 -5.49
C PHE A 44 3.35 0.91 -5.29
N LEU A 45 2.58 1.87 -4.79
CA LEU A 45 3.08 3.21 -4.53
C LEU A 45 4.15 3.23 -3.42
N GLU A 46 4.01 2.40 -2.39
CA GLU A 46 5.03 2.21 -1.35
C GLU A 46 6.32 1.60 -1.93
N THR A 47 6.23 0.66 -2.89
CA THR A 47 7.43 0.12 -3.57
C THR A 47 8.17 1.17 -4.41
N LEU A 48 7.47 2.20 -4.89
CA LEU A 48 8.07 3.35 -5.56
C LEU A 48 8.69 4.37 -4.59
N GLY A 49 8.58 4.14 -3.28
CA GLY A 49 9.15 4.99 -2.25
C GLY A 49 8.23 6.13 -1.79
N LEU A 50 6.93 6.12 -2.15
CA LEU A 50 5.99 7.08 -1.57
C LEU A 50 5.71 6.74 -0.10
N PRO A 51 5.66 7.75 0.79
CA PRO A 51 5.22 7.55 2.16
C PRO A 51 3.76 7.07 2.18
N ALA A 52 3.44 6.22 3.15
CA ALA A 52 2.13 5.54 3.25
C ALA A 52 0.92 6.49 3.21
N LYS A 53 1.08 7.72 3.73
CA LYS A 53 0.04 8.75 3.69
C LYS A 53 -0.26 9.20 2.25
N ASP A 54 0.78 9.60 1.52
CA ASP A 54 0.66 10.07 0.14
C ASP A 54 0.25 8.92 -0.80
N ALA A 55 0.71 7.69 -0.50
CA ALA A 55 0.31 6.48 -1.21
C ALA A 55 -1.19 6.16 -1.05
N ALA A 56 -1.73 6.30 0.17
CA ALA A 56 -3.15 6.11 0.44
C ALA A 56 -4.01 7.14 -0.31
N GLU A 57 -3.62 8.41 -0.25
CA GLU A 57 -4.31 9.50 -0.95
C GLU A 57 -4.28 9.28 -2.47
N ALA A 58 -3.12 8.92 -3.03
CA ALA A 58 -2.98 8.63 -4.47
C ALA A 58 -3.73 7.37 -4.91
N ALA A 59 -3.95 6.41 -4.03
CA ALA A 59 -4.78 5.22 -4.28
C ALA A 59 -6.29 5.51 -4.18
N GLY A 60 -6.69 6.73 -3.79
CA GLY A 60 -8.09 7.15 -3.64
C GLY A 60 -8.71 6.73 -2.30
N SER A 61 -7.90 6.52 -1.27
CA SER A 61 -8.35 6.14 0.08
C SER A 61 -7.74 7.03 1.16
N THR A 62 -8.19 6.86 2.40
CA THR A 62 -7.60 7.56 3.54
C THR A 62 -6.54 6.69 4.21
N ALA A 63 -5.52 7.32 4.79
CA ALA A 63 -4.47 6.61 5.52
C ALA A 63 -5.04 5.73 6.65
N ALA A 64 -6.11 6.21 7.32
CA ALA A 64 -6.81 5.45 8.35
C ALA A 64 -7.48 4.18 7.79
N SER A 65 -8.19 4.28 6.66
CA SER A 65 -8.83 3.14 6.00
C SER A 65 -7.81 2.11 5.51
N VAL A 66 -6.68 2.56 4.96
CA VAL A 66 -5.59 1.68 4.53
C VAL A 66 -4.95 0.97 5.73
N ALA A 67 -4.75 1.67 6.85
CA ALA A 67 -4.23 1.07 8.07
C ALA A 67 -5.18 0.00 8.64
N GLU A 68 -6.49 0.27 8.64
CA GLU A 68 -7.53 -0.70 9.01
C GLU A 68 -7.50 -1.92 8.08
N LEU A 69 -7.43 -1.71 6.76
CA LEU A 69 -7.35 -2.78 5.76
C LEU A 69 -6.09 -3.65 5.95
N LYS A 70 -4.93 -3.03 6.19
CA LYS A 70 -3.68 -3.74 6.52
C LYS A 70 -3.80 -4.50 7.86
N ARG A 71 -4.54 -3.98 8.84
CA ARG A 71 -4.82 -4.67 10.12
C ARG A 71 -5.73 -5.88 9.90
N LEU A 72 -6.81 -5.73 9.15
CA LEU A 72 -7.75 -6.81 8.82
C LEU A 72 -7.06 -7.93 8.03
N ARG A 73 -6.19 -7.58 7.06
CA ARG A 73 -5.37 -8.57 6.31
C ARG A 73 -4.50 -9.40 7.26
N ARG A 74 -3.84 -8.77 8.23
CA ARG A 74 -3.01 -9.44 9.26
C ARG A 74 -3.84 -10.30 10.23
N ASN A 75 -5.00 -9.84 10.66
CA ASN A 75 -5.86 -10.60 11.56
C ASN A 75 -6.45 -11.84 10.88
N LYS A 76 -6.80 -11.73 9.59
CA LYS A 76 -7.28 -12.86 8.78
C LYS A 76 -6.23 -13.95 8.59
N SER A 77 -4.95 -13.60 8.46
CA SER A 77 -3.87 -14.59 8.38
C SER A 77 -3.61 -15.30 9.72
N ASN A 78 -3.83 -14.62 10.84
CA ASN A 78 -3.59 -15.20 12.18
C ASN A 78 -4.74 -16.08 12.68
N GLY A 79 -5.99 -15.82 12.28
CA GLY A 79 -7.14 -16.66 12.66
C GLY A 79 -7.08 -18.10 12.14
N LYS A 80 -6.38 -18.34 11.01
CA LYS A 80 -6.29 -19.67 10.38
C LYS A 80 -5.31 -20.63 11.08
N LYS A 81 -4.42 -20.13 11.96
CA LYS A 81 -3.45 -20.96 12.70
C LYS A 81 -4.00 -21.53 14.01
N ILE A 82 -4.98 -20.89 14.63
CA ILE A 82 -5.51 -21.32 15.94
C ILE A 82 -6.44 -22.53 15.81
N SER A 83 -7.16 -22.68 14.70
CA SER A 83 -8.12 -23.77 14.51
C SER A 83 -7.48 -25.16 14.32
N LYS A 84 -6.20 -25.25 13.95
CA LYS A 84 -5.51 -26.53 13.74
C LYS A 84 -4.99 -27.19 15.02
N LYS A 85 -4.97 -26.49 16.17
CA LYS A 85 -4.37 -27.00 17.41
C LYS A 85 -5.36 -27.60 18.42
N LYS A 86 -6.68 -27.48 18.20
CA LYS A 86 -7.72 -27.97 19.13
C LYS A 86 -8.39 -29.30 18.74
N ALA A 87 -8.02 -29.92 17.61
CA ALA A 87 -8.62 -31.18 17.18
C ALA A 87 -7.94 -32.44 17.78
N GLY A 88 -6.85 -32.31 18.53
CA GLY A 88 -6.07 -33.45 19.05
C GLY A 88 -6.24 -33.77 20.55
N SER A 89 -6.93 -32.94 21.33
CA SER A 89 -6.97 -33.08 22.79
C SER A 89 -8.36 -33.47 23.31
N ARG A 90 -8.94 -34.52 22.75
CA ARG A 90 -10.12 -35.16 23.32
C ARG A 90 -10.18 -36.64 22.93
N ARG A 91 -9.19 -37.42 23.35
CA ARG A 91 -9.25 -38.88 23.47
C ARG A 91 -8.20 -39.32 24.49
N LEU A 92 -8.72 -39.79 25.62
CA LEU A 92 -8.21 -40.75 26.63
C LEU A 92 -8.69 -40.30 28.01
#